data_AF-A0A7V5P9P8-F1
#
_entry.id   AF-A0A7V5P9P8-F1
#
_cell.length_a   1.000
_cell.length_b   1.000
_cell.length_c   1.000
_cell.angle_alpha   90.00
_cell.angle_beta   90.00
_cell.angle_gamma   90.00
#
_symmetry.space_group_name_H-M   'P 1'
#
loop_
_entity.id
_entity.type
_entity.pdbx_description
1 polymer ?
#
loop_
_entity_poly.entity_id
_entity_poly.type
_entity_poly.pdbx_seq_one_letter_code
_entity_poly.pdbx_strand_id
1 'polypeptide(L)'
;MPSRKVVILGAAGRDFHNFNVAFRDDPSVEVAAFTATQIPNISGRRYPPELAGPLYPQGIPIYAEEDLDTVIKETGAQEAIFAYSDVSHE
;
A
#
# COMPACT_ATOMS: atom_id res chain seq x y z
N MET A 1 7.93 10.55 -14.41
CA MET A 1 6.96 9.52 -13.98
C MET A 1 7.75 8.50 -13.19
N PRO A 2 7.28 8.06 -12.01
CA PRO A 2 7.91 6.97 -11.28
C PRO A 2 7.96 5.76 -12.21
N SER A 3 9.13 5.11 -12.30
CA SER A 3 9.30 3.95 -13.18
C SER A 3 8.64 2.70 -12.61
N ARG A 4 8.32 2.70 -11.31
CA ARG A 4 7.90 1.54 -10.56
C ARG A 4 6.65 1.85 -9.75
N LYS A 5 5.56 1.13 -10.03
CA LYS A 5 4.29 1.28 -9.34
C LYS A 5 3.95 0.01 -8.57
N VAL A 6 3.66 0.16 -7.29
CA VAL A 6 3.51 -0.97 -6.36
C VAL A 6 2.22 -0.89 -5.56
N VAL A 7 1.71 -2.05 -5.18
CA VAL A 7 0.68 -2.20 -4.14
C VAL A 7 1.34 -2.87 -2.93
N ILE A 8 1.05 -2.40 -1.72
CA ILE A 8 1.58 -3.00 -0.48
C ILE A 8 0.46 -3.77 0.21
N LEU A 9 0.68 -5.06 0.46
CA LEU A 9 -0.26 -5.95 1.11
C LEU A 9 0.09 -6.09 2.59
N GLY A 10 -0.91 -6.02 3.47
CA GLY A 10 -0.70 -6.25 4.90
C GLY A 10 -1.98 -6.11 5.74
N ALA A 11 -1.76 -5.93 7.05
CA ALA A 11 -2.81 -5.83 8.06
C ALA A 11 -2.66 -4.56 8.92
N ALA A 12 -2.36 -3.42 8.27
CA ALA A 12 -2.30 -2.08 8.89
C ALA A 12 -1.27 -1.90 10.01
N GLY A 13 -0.14 -2.61 9.90
CA GLY A 13 1.01 -2.48 10.77
C GLY A 13 2.29 -2.42 9.95
N ARG A 14 2.78 -3.58 9.52
CA ARG A 14 4.07 -3.69 8.84
C ARG A 14 4.07 -3.11 7.43
N ASP A 15 2.96 -3.15 6.72
CA ASP A 15 2.69 -2.44 5.47
C ASP A 15 2.91 -0.92 5.60
N PHE A 16 2.25 -0.27 6.57
CA PHE A 16 2.43 1.16 6.83
C PHE A 16 3.84 1.48 7.30
N HIS A 17 4.45 0.61 8.10
CA HIS A 17 5.84 0.78 8.52
C HIS A 17 6.79 0.74 7.31
N ASN A 18 6.67 -0.28 6.46
CA ASN A 18 7.49 -0.44 5.25
C ASN A 18 7.32 0.78 4.32
N PHE A 19 6.09 1.27 4.14
CA PHE A 19 5.85 2.54 3.44
C PHE A 19 6.66 3.69 4.04
N ASN A 20 6.50 3.95 5.34
CA ASN A 20 7.13 5.08 6.00
C ASN A 20 8.66 5.07 5.93
N VAL A 21 9.29 3.89 6.02
CA VAL A 21 10.75 3.79 6.11
C VAL A 21 11.44 3.53 4.77
N ALA A 22 10.74 2.98 3.78
CA ALA A 22 11.35 2.55 2.52
C ALA A 22 10.78 3.21 1.26
N PHE A 23 9.56 3.76 1.30
CA PHE A 23 8.89 4.23 0.08
C PHE A 23 8.38 5.69 0.14
N ARG A 24 8.11 6.21 1.35
CA ARG A 24 7.44 7.50 1.57
C ARG A 24 8.06 8.66 0.79
N ASP A 25 9.39 8.77 0.84
CA ASP A 25 10.15 9.87 0.24
C ASP A 25 10.94 9.44 -1.00
N ASP A 26 10.69 8.25 -1.55
CA ASP A 26 11.36 7.74 -2.75
C ASP A 26 10.58 8.12 -4.02
N PRO A 27 11.05 9.09 -4.82
CA PRO A 27 10.34 9.51 -6.03
C PRO A 27 10.43 8.50 -7.19
N SER A 28 11.24 7.44 -7.06
CA SER A 28 11.35 6.38 -8.07
C SER A 28 10.21 5.35 -7.96
N VAL A 29 9.50 5.33 -6.83
CA VAL A 29 8.42 4.39 -6.52
C VAL A 29 7.11 5.11 -6.22
N GLU A 30 6.04 4.67 -6.86
CA GLU A 30 4.67 5.06 -6.53
C GLU A 30 3.97 3.92 -5.80
N VAL A 31 3.62 4.14 -4.54
CA VAL A 31 2.72 3.26 -3.79
C VAL A 31 1.28 3.64 -4.16
N ALA A 32 0.70 2.87 -5.08
CA ALA A 32 -0.61 3.18 -5.64
C ALA A 32 -1.76 2.86 -4.67
N ALA A 33 -1.58 1.82 -3.84
CA ALA A 33 -2.56 1.40 -2.86
C ALA A 33 -1.92 0.57 -1.74
N PHE A 34 -2.60 0.54 -0.60
CA PHE A 34 -2.51 -0.55 0.35
C PHE A 34 -3.68 -1.51 0.15
N THR A 35 -3.48 -2.79 0.45
CA THR A 35 -4.58 -3.70 0.76
C THR A 35 -4.57 -4.01 2.25
N ALA A 36 -5.76 -4.29 2.78
CA ALA A 36 -5.91 -4.71 4.15
C ALA A 36 -6.79 -5.94 4.25
N THR A 37 -6.35 -6.88 5.08
CA THR A 37 -7.13 -8.01 5.58
C THR A 37 -7.42 -7.81 7.08
N GLN A 38 -8.43 -8.48 7.62
CA GLN A 38 -8.63 -8.66 9.07
C GLN A 38 -8.97 -7.44 9.95
N ILE A 39 -9.03 -6.21 9.44
CA ILE A 39 -9.45 -5.03 10.24
C ILE A 39 -10.82 -4.49 9.80
N PRO A 40 -11.84 -4.56 10.67
CA PRO A 40 -13.15 -3.98 10.37
C PRO A 40 -13.05 -2.48 10.04
N ASN A 41 -13.74 -2.05 8.99
CA ASN A 41 -13.87 -0.65 8.57
C ASN A 41 -12.58 0.07 8.14
N ILE A 42 -11.49 -0.66 7.85
CA ILE A 42 -10.28 -0.02 7.29
C ILE A 42 -10.33 0.08 5.76
N SER A 43 -10.96 -0.89 5.09
CA SER A 43 -11.17 -0.85 3.64
C SER A 43 -12.05 0.34 3.27
N GLY A 44 -11.72 1.00 2.16
CA GLY A 44 -12.36 2.23 1.72
C GLY A 44 -11.82 3.50 2.40
N ARG A 45 -10.91 3.38 3.38
CA ARG A 45 -10.19 4.53 3.94
C ARG A 45 -8.96 4.88 3.10
N ARG A 46 -8.26 5.93 3.52
CA ARG A 46 -6.96 6.34 2.99
C ARG A 46 -5.94 6.37 4.11
N TYR A 47 -4.72 5.94 3.81
CA TYR A 47 -3.55 6.34 4.57
C TYR A 47 -3.46 7.86 4.47
N PRO A 48 -3.49 8.59 5.59
CA PRO A 48 -3.84 10.00 5.59
C PRO A 48 -2.75 10.87 4.93
N PRO A 49 -3.13 11.91 4.14
CA PRO A 49 -2.18 12.81 3.49
C PRO A 49 -1.14 13.41 4.44
N GLU A 50 -1.56 13.78 5.66
CA GLU A 50 -0.69 14.36 6.68
C GLU A 50 0.43 13.42 7.15
N LEU A 51 0.27 12.10 6.97
CA LEU A 51 1.31 11.10 7.26
C LEU A 51 2.02 10.62 6.00
N ALA A 52 1.40 10.75 4.82
CA ALA A 52 1.90 10.22 3.56
C ALA A 52 3.03 11.05 2.93
N GLY A 53 3.19 12.31 3.35
CA GLY A 53 4.26 13.18 2.87
C GLY A 53 3.95 13.84 1.52
N PRO A 54 4.89 14.67 1.01
CA PRO A 54 4.64 15.58 -0.10
C PRO A 54 4.36 14.87 -1.44
N LEU A 55 4.83 13.63 -1.60
CA LEU A 55 4.59 12.83 -2.82
C LEU A 55 3.15 12.30 -2.89
N TYR A 56 2.41 12.32 -1.78
CA TYR A 56 1.07 11.73 -1.66
C TYR A 56 0.07 12.74 -1.05
N PRO A 57 -0.21 13.88 -1.72
CA PRO A 57 -1.05 14.95 -1.16
C PRO A 57 -2.52 14.57 -0.96
N GLN A 58 -2.97 13.45 -1.56
CA GLN A 58 -4.32 12.90 -1.39
C GLN A 58 -4.32 11.63 -0.52
N GLY A 59 -3.20 11.34 0.13
CA GLY A 59 -3.00 10.08 0.82
C GLY A 59 -2.98 8.90 -0.15
N ILE A 60 -3.02 7.68 0.40
CA ILE A 60 -2.95 6.44 -0.38
C ILE A 60 -4.20 5.62 -0.07
N PRO A 61 -4.97 5.15 -1.08
CA PRO A 61 -6.17 4.36 -0.85
C PRO A 61 -5.85 3.01 -0.18
N ILE A 62 -6.77 2.55 0.66
CA ILE A 62 -6.71 1.24 1.31
C ILE A 62 -7.92 0.43 0.82
N TYR A 63 -7.66 -0.65 0.08
CA TYR A 63 -8.69 -1.55 -0.45
C TYR A 63 -8.78 -2.84 0.38
N ALA A 64 -9.88 -3.58 0.20
CA ALA A 64 -9.95 -4.94 0.71
C ALA A 64 -8.96 -5.81 -0.08
N GLU A 65 -8.27 -6.74 0.58
CA GLU A 65 -7.31 -7.60 -0.10
C GLU A 65 -7.96 -8.52 -1.15
N GLU A 66 -9.22 -8.90 -0.96
CA GLU A 66 -10.00 -9.65 -1.98
C GLU A 66 -10.14 -8.90 -3.32
N ASP A 67 -9.99 -7.58 -3.31
CA ASP A 67 -10.03 -6.74 -4.51
C ASP A 67 -8.67 -6.61 -5.21
N LEU A 68 -7.61 -7.29 -4.74
CA LEU A 68 -6.23 -7.12 -5.24
C LEU A 68 -6.13 -7.19 -6.76
N ASP A 69 -6.79 -8.15 -7.41
CA ASP A 69 -6.79 -8.30 -8.87
C ASP A 69 -7.36 -7.07 -9.58
N THR A 70 -8.42 -6.48 -9.03
CA THR A 70 -9.04 -5.26 -9.55
C THR A 70 -8.11 -4.07 -9.32
N VAL A 71 -7.56 -3.93 -8.11
CA VAL A 71 -6.63 -2.86 -7.75
C VAL A 71 -5.41 -2.86 -8.66
N ILE A 72 -4.81 -4.02 -8.94
CA ILE A 72 -3.66 -4.14 -9.84
C ILE A 72 -4.02 -3.66 -11.24
N LYS A 73 -5.17 -4.08 -11.78
CA LYS A 73 -5.62 -3.69 -13.13
C LYS A 73 -5.91 -2.19 -13.23
N GLU A 74 -6.58 -1.61 -12.25
CA GLU A 74 -6.97 -0.20 -12.25
C GLU A 74 -5.78 0.73 -12.02
N THR A 75 -4.87 0.36 -11.12
CA THR A 75 -3.70 1.18 -10.81
C THR A 75 -2.57 1.03 -11.83
N GLY A 76 -2.51 -0.11 -12.53
CA GLY A 76 -1.39 -0.50 -13.39
C GLY A 76 -0.14 -0.90 -12.59
N ALA A 77 -0.31 -1.32 -11.34
CA ALA A 77 0.81 -1.77 -10.51
C ALA A 77 1.49 -3.00 -11.10
N GLN A 78 2.82 -3.04 -11.00
CA GLN A 78 3.65 -4.11 -11.56
C GLN A 78 4.25 -4.99 -10.47
N GLU A 79 4.22 -4.54 -9.22
CA GLU A 79 4.73 -5.28 -8.07
C GLU A 79 3.74 -5.26 -6.91
N ALA A 80 3.71 -6.38 -6.20
CA ALA A 80 2.99 -6.57 -4.96
C ALA A 80 4.01 -6.75 -3.83
N ILE A 81 4.06 -5.81 -2.89
CA ILE A 81 4.94 -5.87 -1.73
C ILE A 81 4.20 -6.63 -0.63
N PHE A 82 4.58 -7.88 -0.41
CA PHE A 82 4.02 -8.73 0.65
C PHE A 82 4.60 -8.34 2.02
N ALA A 83 3.85 -7.56 2.81
CA ALA A 83 4.32 -6.98 4.07
C ALA A 83 3.67 -7.61 5.31
N TYR A 84 3.47 -8.93 5.29
CA TYR A 84 3.03 -9.71 6.46
C TYR A 84 4.23 -10.12 7.33
N SER A 85 4.06 -10.06 8.65
CA SER A 85 5.10 -10.43 9.62
C SER A 85 4.85 -11.75 10.35
N ASP A 86 3.65 -12.31 10.18
CA ASP A 86 3.11 -13.47 10.90
C ASP A 86 2.91 -14.69 9.99
N VAL A 87 3.33 -14.61 8.73
CA VAL A 87 3.27 -15.71 7.77
C VAL A 87 4.47 -16.65 7.98
N SER A 88 4.19 -17.96 8.01
CA SER A 88 5.23 -18.99 8.13
C SER A 88 6.22 -18.90 6.98
N HIS A 89 7.50 -19.15 7.28
CA HIS A 89 8.57 -19.29 6.30
C HIS A 89 8.92 -20.76 6.02
N GLU A 90 8.16 -21.69 6.62
CA GLU A 90 8.32 -23.15 6.51
C GLU A 90 7.38 -23.77 5.47
#